data_AF-A0A6P0Y249-F1
#
_entry.id   AF-A0A6P0Y249-F1
#
_cell.length_a   1.000
_cell.length_b   1.000
_cell.length_c   1.000
_cell.angle_alpha   90.00
_cell.angle_beta   90.00
_cell.angle_gamma   90.00
#
_symmetry.space_group_name_H-M   'P 1'
#
loop_
_entity.id
_entity.type
_entity.pdbx_description
1 polymer ?
#
loop_
_entity_poly.entity_id
_entity_poly.type
_entity_poly.pdbx_seq_one_letter_code
_entity_poly.pdbx_strand_id
1 'polypeptide(L)'
;QCFISGKELEISTILTPISKFGTFSKAEHRILMSATTQNDSFFVKGLGLNIEAVKNPLIDKNERWSGEKMILIPWLIHEELKEIYIINKFAEKNVNRRVGCVVITSSFKKAEAYKKLGSIVVKSDNIFKEIEKLKSGDYSNTIVFANRYDGIDLPDNSCRVLIIDSMPYSSSLTERYEEKCRSNSDFLNIKTA
;
A
#
# COMPACT_ATOMS: atom_id res chain seq x y z
N GLN A 1 -24.77 -5.45 -3.93
CA GLN A 1 -24.51 -6.82 -3.44
C GLN A 1 -24.50 -6.80 -1.92
N CYS A 2 -24.82 -7.93 -1.29
CA CYS A 2 -24.95 -8.05 0.16
C CYS A 2 -24.24 -9.35 0.60
N PHE A 3 -23.34 -9.23 1.57
CA PHE A 3 -22.60 -10.34 2.15
C PHE A 3 -22.92 -10.43 3.65
N ILE A 4 -23.07 -11.66 4.14
CA ILE A 4 -23.46 -11.92 5.52
C ILE A 4 -22.43 -12.86 6.15
N SER A 5 -21.96 -12.52 7.35
CA SER A 5 -21.16 -13.41 8.19
C SER A 5 -21.82 -13.57 9.56
N GLY A 6 -21.28 -14.46 10.40
CA GLY A 6 -21.75 -14.60 11.79
C GLY A 6 -21.47 -13.38 12.69
N LYS A 7 -20.79 -12.35 12.18
CA LYS A 7 -20.41 -11.14 12.96
C LYS A 7 -20.90 -9.83 12.35
N GLU A 8 -21.06 -9.76 11.04
CA GLU A 8 -21.38 -8.51 10.34
C GLU A 8 -22.17 -8.75 9.04
N LEU A 9 -22.90 -7.73 8.62
CA LEU A 9 -23.60 -7.62 7.34
C LEU A 9 -22.95 -6.49 6.54
N GLU A 10 -22.50 -6.78 5.32
CA GLU A 10 -21.89 -5.79 4.44
C GLU A 10 -22.73 -5.62 3.17
N ILE A 11 -23.14 -4.37 2.89
CA ILE A 11 -23.83 -4.01 1.65
C ILE A 11 -22.89 -3.12 0.84
N SER A 12 -22.48 -3.59 -0.34
CA SER A 12 -21.60 -2.86 -1.26
C SER A 12 -22.25 -2.68 -2.62
N THR A 13 -21.92 -1.58 -3.32
CA THR A 13 -22.41 -1.33 -4.67
C THR A 13 -21.60 -2.11 -5.70
N ILE A 14 -22.26 -2.72 -6.67
CA ILE A 14 -21.59 -3.45 -7.78
C ILE A 14 -20.88 -2.45 -8.71
N LEU A 15 -21.46 -1.27 -8.89
CA LEU A 15 -20.91 -0.19 -9.70
C LEU A 15 -20.85 1.08 -8.87
N THR A 16 -19.78 1.84 -9.02
CA THR A 16 -19.65 3.17 -8.41
C THR A 16 -20.72 4.08 -9.01
N PRO A 17 -21.58 4.73 -8.21
CA PRO A 17 -22.68 5.54 -8.71
C PRO A 17 -22.19 6.92 -9.16
N ILE A 18 -21.30 6.97 -10.16
CA ILE A 18 -20.65 8.19 -10.66
C ILE A 18 -21.65 9.29 -11.04
N SER A 19 -22.85 8.92 -11.52
CA SER A 19 -23.91 9.87 -11.89
C SER A 19 -24.43 10.68 -10.71
N LYS A 20 -24.35 10.14 -9.48
CA LYS A 20 -24.76 10.86 -8.26
C LYS A 20 -23.78 11.97 -7.88
N PHE A 21 -22.53 11.91 -8.34
CA PHE A 21 -21.51 12.92 -8.08
C PHE A 21 -21.51 13.94 -9.21
N GLY A 22 -22.42 14.92 -9.14
CA GLY A 22 -22.63 15.91 -10.21
C GLY A 22 -21.38 16.69 -10.61
N THR A 23 -20.49 17.00 -9.67
CA THR A 23 -19.21 17.67 -9.92
C THR A 23 -18.26 16.82 -10.75
N PHE A 24 -18.39 15.49 -10.70
CA PHE A 24 -17.64 14.57 -11.56
C PHE A 24 -18.38 14.30 -12.87
N SER A 25 -19.67 13.95 -12.80
CA SER A 25 -20.44 13.49 -13.97
C SER A 25 -20.83 14.60 -14.95
N LYS A 26 -20.99 15.84 -14.47
CA LYS A 26 -21.38 17.00 -15.28
C LYS A 26 -20.22 17.94 -15.61
N ALA A 27 -18.99 17.61 -15.17
CA ALA A 27 -17.83 18.40 -15.54
C ALA A 27 -17.59 18.32 -17.05
N GLU A 28 -17.49 19.47 -17.72
CA GLU A 28 -17.20 19.55 -19.15
C GLU A 28 -15.82 18.97 -19.47
N HIS A 29 -14.84 19.19 -18.58
CA HIS A 29 -13.48 18.70 -18.70
C HIS A 29 -13.07 17.93 -17.44
N ARG A 30 -12.48 16.76 -17.63
CA ARG A 30 -11.96 15.90 -16.55
C ARG A 30 -10.51 15.54 -16.84
N ILE A 31 -9.61 15.89 -15.93
CA ILE A 31 -8.21 15.45 -15.96
C ILE A 31 -8.01 14.48 -14.80
N LEU A 32 -7.59 13.26 -15.12
CA LEU A 32 -7.27 12.24 -14.14
C LEU A 32 -5.81 11.87 -14.30
N MET A 33 -5.09 11.85 -13.19
CA MET A 33 -3.68 11.49 -13.13
C MET A 33 -3.55 10.23 -12.27
N SER A 34 -2.83 9.23 -12.76
CA SER A 34 -2.51 8.02 -11.99
C SER A 34 -1.03 7.72 -12.12
N ALA A 35 -0.39 7.35 -11.02
CA ALA A 35 0.99 6.84 -11.04
C ALA A 35 1.06 5.38 -11.51
N THR A 36 -0.08 4.67 -11.53
CA THR A 36 -0.19 3.28 -11.99
C THR A 36 -1.51 3.09 -12.76
N THR A 37 -1.43 2.76 -14.04
CA THR A 37 -2.60 2.40 -14.86
C THR A 37 -2.59 0.89 -15.10
N GLN A 38 -2.83 0.11 -14.05
CA GLN A 38 -2.76 -1.35 -14.18
C GLN A 38 -4.03 -1.97 -14.82
N ASN A 39 -5.16 -1.24 -14.88
CA ASN A 39 -6.38 -1.77 -15.47
C ASN A 39 -7.29 -0.70 -16.11
N ASP A 40 -7.25 -0.63 -17.44
CA ASP A 40 -8.06 0.29 -18.25
C ASP A 40 -9.57 0.06 -18.12
N SER A 41 -9.99 -1.17 -17.77
CA SER A 41 -11.40 -1.51 -17.55
C SER A 41 -12.00 -0.72 -16.38
N PHE A 42 -11.19 -0.39 -15.36
CA PHE A 42 -11.64 0.42 -14.23
C PHE A 42 -11.96 1.86 -14.67
N PHE A 43 -11.16 2.45 -15.55
CA PHE A 43 -11.41 3.79 -16.08
C PHE A 43 -12.72 3.86 -16.87
N VAL A 44 -12.99 2.84 -17.69
CA VAL A 44 -14.21 2.79 -18.51
C VAL A 44 -15.44 2.44 -17.67
N LYS A 45 -15.40 1.33 -16.91
CA LYS A 45 -16.58 0.82 -16.18
C LYS A 45 -16.79 1.47 -14.81
N GLY A 46 -15.69 1.76 -14.11
CA GLY A 46 -15.73 2.33 -12.76
C GLY A 46 -15.91 3.84 -12.77
N LEU A 47 -15.24 4.54 -13.69
CA LEU A 47 -15.24 6.01 -13.77
C LEU A 47 -16.00 6.58 -14.97
N GLY A 48 -16.49 5.75 -15.89
CA GLY A 48 -17.23 6.21 -17.06
C GLY A 48 -16.40 7.12 -17.97
N LEU A 49 -15.10 6.82 -18.11
CA LEU A 49 -14.21 7.54 -19.03
C LEU A 49 -14.41 7.07 -20.47
N ASN A 50 -14.24 8.00 -21.40
CA ASN A 50 -14.29 7.69 -22.83
C ASN A 50 -13.13 6.75 -23.19
N ILE A 51 -13.45 5.66 -23.90
CA ILE A 51 -12.48 4.65 -24.35
C ILE A 51 -11.34 5.30 -25.14
N GLU A 52 -11.63 6.30 -25.99
CA GLU A 52 -10.62 7.00 -26.79
C GLU A 52 -9.65 7.81 -25.92
N ALA A 53 -10.13 8.40 -24.83
CA ALA A 53 -9.27 9.15 -23.90
C ALA A 53 -8.36 8.20 -23.09
N VAL A 54 -8.83 6.99 -22.78
CA VAL A 54 -8.02 5.95 -22.12
C VAL A 54 -6.94 5.41 -23.06
N LYS A 55 -7.27 5.22 -24.35
CA LYS A 55 -6.31 4.78 -25.37
C LYS A 55 -5.26 5.83 -25.73
N ASN A 56 -5.61 7.11 -25.61
CA ASN A 56 -4.75 8.23 -25.98
C ASN A 56 -4.52 9.16 -24.76
N PRO A 57 -3.82 8.68 -23.71
CA PRO A 57 -3.55 9.51 -22.55
C PRO A 57 -2.57 10.63 -22.89
N LEU A 58 -2.60 11.70 -22.09
CA LEU A 58 -1.57 12.73 -22.14
C LEU A 58 -0.26 12.14 -21.61
N ILE A 59 0.76 12.09 -22.46
CA ILE A 59 2.08 11.55 -22.15
C ILE A 59 3.14 12.63 -22.33
N ASP A 60 4.10 12.70 -21.40
CA ASP A 60 5.34 13.44 -21.61
C ASP A 60 6.40 12.50 -22.22
N LYS A 61 6.77 12.75 -23.47
CA LYS A 61 7.76 11.93 -24.20
C LYS A 61 9.17 12.04 -23.63
N ASN A 62 9.44 13.08 -22.83
CA ASN A 62 10.75 13.32 -22.23
C ASN A 62 10.85 12.77 -20.80
N GLU A 63 9.78 12.21 -20.25
CA GLU A 63 9.77 11.67 -18.90
C GLU A 63 10.70 10.45 -18.83
N ARG A 64 11.80 10.59 -18.11
CA ARG A 64 12.72 9.49 -17.80
C ARG A 64 12.36 8.94 -16.43
N TRP A 65 11.61 7.87 -16.41
CA TRP A 65 11.44 7.08 -15.19
C TRP A 65 12.80 6.45 -14.83
N SER A 66 13.40 6.92 -13.73
CA SER A 66 14.67 6.39 -13.23
C SER A 66 14.54 6.08 -11.75
N GLY A 67 14.68 4.80 -11.42
CA GLY A 67 14.61 4.31 -10.05
C GLY A 67 14.61 2.79 -10.06
N GLU A 68 15.78 2.20 -9.91
CA GLU A 68 15.90 0.75 -9.74
C GLU A 68 15.59 0.38 -8.30
N LYS A 69 14.74 -0.65 -8.12
CA LYS A 69 14.41 -1.20 -6.81
C LYS A 69 14.85 -2.65 -6.77
N MET A 70 15.62 -3.02 -5.75
CA MET A 70 15.95 -4.42 -5.48
C MET A 70 14.84 -5.03 -4.62
N ILE A 71 14.16 -6.05 -5.14
CA ILE A 71 13.17 -6.82 -4.40
C ILE A 71 13.84 -8.09 -3.91
N LEU A 72 13.82 -8.32 -2.60
CA LEU A 72 14.38 -9.51 -1.96
C LEU A 72 13.27 -10.29 -1.25
N ILE A 73 13.29 -11.61 -1.39
CA ILE A 73 12.46 -12.53 -0.64
C ILE A 73 13.43 -13.39 0.21
N PRO A 74 13.78 -12.96 1.43
CA PRO A 74 14.94 -13.49 2.15
C PRO A 74 14.93 -15.00 2.35
N TRP A 75 13.76 -15.57 2.67
CA TRP A 75 13.64 -17.01 2.91
C TRP A 75 13.86 -17.87 1.66
N LEU A 76 13.68 -17.33 0.44
CA LEU A 76 14.05 -18.02 -0.80
C LEU A 76 15.56 -17.98 -1.08
N ILE A 77 16.29 -17.07 -0.43
CA ILE A 77 17.75 -16.95 -0.54
C ILE A 77 18.42 -17.92 0.42
N HIS A 78 17.96 -17.97 1.68
CA HIS A 78 18.50 -18.87 2.70
C HIS A 78 17.45 -19.21 3.75
N GLU A 79 17.42 -20.47 4.20
CA GLU A 79 16.37 -20.98 5.10
C GLU A 79 16.38 -20.35 6.50
N GLU A 80 17.52 -19.78 6.92
CA GLU A 80 17.65 -19.08 8.21
C GLU A 80 17.08 -17.66 8.19
N LEU A 81 16.89 -17.07 6.99
CA LEU A 81 16.37 -15.70 6.82
C LEU A 81 14.84 -15.64 6.95
N LYS A 82 14.33 -16.20 8.05
CA LYS A 82 12.91 -16.22 8.40
C LYS A 82 12.48 -14.88 9.03
N GLU A 83 11.17 -14.70 9.19
CA GLU A 83 10.53 -13.51 9.78
C GLU A 83 11.22 -13.05 11.07
N ILE A 84 11.49 -13.97 12.00
CA ILE A 84 12.13 -13.67 13.29
C ILE A 84 13.52 -13.05 13.11
N TYR A 85 14.31 -13.56 12.16
CA TYR A 85 15.65 -13.03 11.88
C TYR A 85 15.57 -11.59 11.35
N ILE A 86 14.66 -11.35 10.40
CA ILE A 86 14.45 -10.01 9.81
C ILE A 86 13.97 -9.03 10.89
N ILE A 87 13.00 -9.42 11.71
CA ILE A 87 12.51 -8.62 12.83
C ILE A 87 13.66 -8.27 13.78
N ASN A 88 14.42 -9.25 14.26
CA ASN A 88 15.55 -8.99 15.17
C ASN A 88 16.61 -8.08 14.54
N LYS A 89 16.88 -8.25 13.23
CA LYS A 89 17.91 -7.47 12.53
C LYS A 89 17.53 -6.01 12.34
N PHE A 90 16.26 -5.74 12.06
CA PHE A 90 15.81 -4.40 11.65
C PHE A 90 15.00 -3.68 12.73
N ALA A 91 14.38 -4.36 13.69
CA ALA A 91 13.53 -3.71 14.67
C ALA A 91 14.31 -2.93 15.74
N GLU A 92 15.54 -3.36 16.03
CA GLU A 92 16.38 -2.75 17.06
C GLU A 92 16.81 -1.32 16.68
N LYS A 93 16.96 -0.50 17.71
CA LYS A 93 17.49 0.85 17.58
C LYS A 93 18.96 0.77 17.16
N ASN A 94 19.31 1.47 16.08
CA ASN A 94 20.67 1.56 15.58
C ASN A 94 21.04 3.04 15.37
N VAL A 95 21.76 3.61 16.33
CA VAL A 95 22.22 5.01 16.29
C VAL A 95 23.18 5.31 15.14
N ASN A 96 23.80 4.29 14.56
CA ASN A 96 24.73 4.42 13.44
C ASN A 96 24.04 4.26 12.08
N ARG A 97 22.71 4.05 12.06
CA ARG A 97 21.95 3.87 10.82
C ARG A 97 21.94 5.17 10.02
N ARG A 98 22.34 5.10 8.75
CA ARG A 98 22.47 6.26 7.85
C ARG A 98 21.28 6.47 6.91
N VAL A 99 20.34 5.53 6.92
CA VAL A 99 19.18 5.52 6.03
C VAL A 99 17.94 5.06 6.79
N GLY A 100 16.78 5.60 6.43
CA GLY A 100 15.50 5.23 6.98
C GLY A 100 15.13 3.78 6.66
N CYS A 101 14.63 3.11 7.69
CA CYS A 101 14.09 1.76 7.62
C CYS A 101 12.61 1.83 8.01
N VAL A 102 11.76 1.42 7.09
CA VAL A 102 10.31 1.45 7.23
C VAL A 102 9.76 0.04 7.11
N VAL A 103 8.82 -0.29 7.98
CA VAL A 103 8.11 -1.57 7.96
C VAL A 103 6.63 -1.30 7.74
N ILE A 104 6.02 -1.99 6.77
CA ILE A 104 4.57 -2.07 6.62
C ILE A 104 4.14 -3.44 7.12
N THR A 105 3.25 -3.45 8.10
CA THR A 105 2.65 -4.68 8.65
C THR A 105 1.17 -4.74 8.32
N SER A 106 0.65 -5.95 8.14
CA SER A 106 -0.77 -6.17 7.87
C SER A 106 -1.69 -5.88 9.07
N SER A 107 -1.16 -5.74 10.29
CA SER A 107 -1.96 -5.43 11.47
C SER A 107 -1.14 -4.87 12.63
N PHE A 108 -1.81 -4.17 13.56
CA PHE A 108 -1.20 -3.74 14.82
C PHE A 108 -0.66 -4.90 15.65
N LYS A 109 -1.28 -6.09 15.55
CA LYS A 109 -0.81 -7.30 16.26
C LYS A 109 0.60 -7.70 15.81
N LYS A 110 0.89 -7.65 14.51
CA LYS A 110 2.23 -7.92 13.98
C LYS A 110 3.21 -6.79 14.31
N ALA A 111 2.75 -5.53 14.25
CA ALA A 111 3.57 -4.38 14.60
C ALA A 111 4.12 -4.43 16.05
N GLU A 112 3.39 -5.05 16.98
CA GLU A 112 3.87 -5.23 18.37
C GLU A 112 5.16 -6.08 18.47
N ALA A 113 5.45 -6.99 17.53
CA ALA A 113 6.71 -7.74 17.52
C ALA A 113 7.92 -6.80 17.34
N TYR A 114 7.81 -5.85 16.42
CA TYR A 114 8.83 -4.83 16.18
C TYR A 114 8.95 -3.85 17.36
N LYS A 115 7.80 -3.44 17.91
CA LYS A 115 7.75 -2.50 19.04
C LYS A 115 8.47 -3.04 20.28
N LYS A 116 8.31 -4.34 20.56
CA LYS A 116 8.99 -5.02 21.67
C LYS A 116 10.52 -4.95 21.58
N LEU A 117 11.06 -4.78 20.38
CA LEU A 117 12.50 -4.69 20.12
C LEU A 117 12.99 -3.26 19.91
N GLY A 118 12.13 -2.25 20.12
CA GLY A 118 12.52 -0.84 20.10
C GLY A 118 12.13 -0.06 18.83
N SER A 119 11.38 -0.66 17.91
CA SER A 119 10.79 0.08 16.79
C SER A 119 9.65 0.99 17.23
N ILE A 120 9.38 2.04 16.45
CA ILE A 120 8.28 2.98 16.69
C ILE A 120 7.09 2.57 15.83
N VAL A 121 6.01 2.14 16.48
CA VAL A 121 4.73 1.89 15.80
C VAL A 121 3.95 3.18 15.69
N VAL A 122 3.67 3.58 14.46
CA VAL A 122 2.97 4.81 14.12
C VAL A 122 1.46 4.62 14.28
N LYS A 123 0.81 5.68 14.78
CA LYS A 123 -0.63 5.83 14.98
C LYS A 123 -1.08 7.17 14.37
N SER A 124 -2.39 7.39 14.30
CA SER A 124 -2.97 8.60 13.70
C SER A 124 -2.43 9.91 14.30
N ASP A 125 -2.10 9.89 15.58
CA ASP A 125 -1.71 11.05 16.38
C ASP A 125 -0.22 11.41 16.27
N ASN A 126 0.65 10.46 15.92
CA ASN A 126 2.10 10.68 15.84
C ASN A 126 2.70 10.53 14.43
N ILE A 127 1.91 10.14 13.43
CA ILE A 127 2.39 9.86 12.07
C ILE A 127 3.21 10.98 11.44
N PHE A 128 2.69 12.20 11.45
CA PHE A 128 3.38 13.34 10.85
C PHE A 128 4.70 13.63 11.58
N LYS A 129 4.72 13.52 12.91
CA LYS A 129 5.91 13.76 13.71
C LYS A 129 7.03 12.77 13.40
N GLU A 130 6.70 11.48 13.29
CA GLU A 130 7.73 10.46 12.99
C GLU A 130 8.20 10.53 11.53
N ILE A 131 7.32 10.92 10.60
CA ILE A 131 7.72 11.20 9.20
C ILE A 131 8.69 12.39 9.14
N GLU A 132 8.40 13.48 9.85
CA GLU A 132 9.30 14.65 9.89
C GLU A 132 10.67 14.29 10.48
N LYS A 133 10.73 13.42 11.48
CA LYS A 133 12.02 12.91 11.99
C LYS A 133 12.82 12.17 10.92
N LEU A 134 12.19 11.29 10.16
CA LEU A 134 12.84 10.60 9.03
C LEU A 134 13.33 11.60 7.98
N LYS A 135 12.52 12.60 7.63
CA LYS A 135 12.92 13.66 6.68
C LYS A 135 14.07 14.51 7.21
N SER A 136 14.14 14.73 8.53
CA SER A 136 15.22 15.48 9.20
C SER A 136 16.52 14.70 9.41
N GLY A 137 16.53 13.39 9.12
CA GLY A 137 17.74 12.55 9.22
C GLY A 137 17.85 11.66 10.45
N ASP A 138 16.82 11.59 11.31
CA ASP A 138 16.80 10.64 12.42
C ASP A 138 16.36 9.26 11.94
N TYR A 139 17.34 8.39 11.70
CA TYR A 139 17.13 7.01 11.26
C TYR A 139 17.36 5.99 12.38
N SER A 140 17.52 6.46 13.62
CA SER A 140 17.95 5.60 14.72
C SER A 140 16.95 4.49 15.02
N ASN A 141 15.67 4.75 14.81
CA ASN A 141 14.58 3.79 15.00
C ASN A 141 14.00 3.35 13.67
N THR A 142 13.52 2.11 13.63
CA THR A 142 12.71 1.62 12.53
C THR A 142 11.27 2.05 12.75
N ILE A 143 10.65 2.59 11.70
CA ILE A 143 9.28 3.13 11.75
C ILE A 143 8.32 2.10 11.17
N VAL A 144 7.30 1.74 11.94
CA VAL A 144 6.37 0.66 11.61
C VAL A 144 4.98 1.25 11.38
N PHE A 145 4.45 1.03 10.18
CA PHE A 145 3.08 1.37 9.83
C PHE A 145 2.21 0.11 9.83
N ALA A 146 1.14 0.13 10.62
CA ALA A 146 0.19 -0.97 10.69
C ALA A 146 -1.05 -0.64 9.85
N ASN A 147 -1.28 -1.41 8.79
CA ASN A 147 -2.45 -1.29 7.92
C ASN A 147 -2.66 0.15 7.36
N ARG A 148 -1.56 0.89 7.16
CA ARG A 148 -1.55 2.27 6.66
C ARG A 148 -0.30 2.50 5.83
N TYR A 149 -0.48 2.87 4.57
CA TYR A 149 0.63 3.20 3.68
C TYR A 149 0.24 4.26 2.64
N ASP A 150 -1.04 4.63 2.58
CA ASP A 150 -1.55 5.57 1.60
C ASP A 150 -1.23 7.02 2.00
N GLY A 151 -0.75 7.81 1.04
CA GLY A 151 -0.41 9.22 1.22
C GLY A 151 0.90 9.53 1.97
N ILE A 152 1.79 8.54 2.19
CA ILE A 152 3.09 8.77 2.84
C ILE A 152 4.19 8.84 1.78
N ASP A 153 4.80 10.02 1.65
CA ASP A 153 5.96 10.22 0.78
C ASP A 153 7.26 10.31 1.59
N LEU A 154 8.16 9.37 1.34
CA LEU A 154 9.47 9.23 1.97
C LEU A 154 10.56 9.11 0.90
N PRO A 155 11.10 10.24 0.41
CA PRO A 155 12.13 10.25 -0.62
C PRO A 155 13.53 9.90 -0.09
N ASP A 156 14.38 9.39 -0.97
CA ASP A 156 15.81 9.20 -0.75
C ASP A 156 16.18 8.47 0.55
N ASN A 157 16.96 9.13 1.40
CA ASN A 157 17.48 8.54 2.62
C ASN A 157 16.42 8.40 3.70
N SER A 158 15.23 8.99 3.54
CA SER A 158 14.14 8.80 4.49
C SER A 158 13.50 7.40 4.42
N CYS A 159 13.67 6.67 3.31
CA CYS A 159 13.25 5.28 3.16
C CYS A 159 14.09 4.54 2.09
N ARG A 160 15.26 4.02 2.47
CA ARG A 160 16.07 3.16 1.58
C ARG A 160 15.79 1.67 1.80
N VAL A 161 15.28 1.31 2.97
CA VAL A 161 14.89 -0.06 3.31
C VAL A 161 13.40 -0.06 3.62
N LEU A 162 12.63 -0.74 2.77
CA LEU A 162 11.22 -1.01 2.98
C LEU A 162 11.03 -2.51 3.24
N ILE A 163 10.44 -2.84 4.38
CA ILE A 163 10.10 -4.21 4.76
C ILE A 163 8.58 -4.34 4.70
N ILE A 164 8.10 -5.24 3.85
CA ILE A 164 6.68 -5.61 3.81
C ILE A 164 6.53 -6.92 4.58
N ASP A 165 5.96 -6.83 5.77
CA ASP A 165 5.71 -7.99 6.63
C ASP A 165 4.29 -8.50 6.41
N SER A 166 4.24 -9.57 5.61
CA SER A 166 3.02 -10.24 5.15
C SER A 166 2.19 -9.37 4.19
N MET A 167 1.31 -10.03 3.44
CA MET A 167 0.38 -9.31 2.59
C MET A 167 -0.62 -8.52 3.44
N PRO A 168 -0.98 -7.28 3.03
CA PRO A 168 -2.17 -6.63 3.53
C PRO A 168 -3.36 -7.57 3.31
N TYR A 169 -4.19 -7.76 4.33
CA TYR A 169 -5.38 -8.60 4.19
C TYR A 169 -6.61 -7.72 3.99
N SER A 170 -7.46 -8.14 3.05
CA SER A 170 -8.74 -7.50 2.82
C SER A 170 -9.65 -7.62 4.06
N SER A 171 -10.17 -6.49 4.52
CA SER A 171 -11.04 -6.44 5.69
C SER A 171 -12.51 -6.66 5.35
N SER A 172 -12.90 -6.47 4.08
CA SER A 172 -14.30 -6.55 3.66
C SER A 172 -14.78 -7.99 3.47
N LEU A 173 -16.07 -8.24 3.76
CA LEU A 173 -16.73 -9.51 3.47
C LEU A 173 -16.76 -9.79 1.97
N THR A 174 -16.92 -8.74 1.15
CA THR A 174 -16.90 -8.86 -0.31
C THR A 174 -15.57 -9.47 -0.77
N GLU A 175 -14.44 -8.87 -0.38
CA GLU A 175 -13.12 -9.33 -0.83
C GLU A 175 -12.76 -10.70 -0.27
N ARG A 176 -13.11 -10.98 0.99
CA ARG A 176 -12.94 -12.33 1.58
C ARG A 176 -13.73 -13.40 0.83
N TYR A 177 -14.93 -13.07 0.36
CA TYR A 177 -15.72 -13.99 -0.46
C TYR A 177 -15.06 -14.20 -1.83
N GLU A 178 -14.61 -13.12 -2.48
CA GLU A 178 -13.91 -13.22 -3.76
C GLU A 178 -12.63 -14.05 -3.63
N GLU A 179 -11.79 -13.82 -2.61
CA GLU A 179 -10.58 -14.61 -2.32
C GLU A 179 -10.89 -16.10 -2.15
N LYS A 180 -11.96 -16.45 -1.42
CA LYS A 180 -12.37 -17.85 -1.23
C LYS A 180 -12.81 -18.51 -2.54
N CYS A 181 -13.55 -17.79 -3.36
CA CYS A 181 -14.14 -18.34 -4.58
C CYS A 181 -13.18 -18.33 -5.78
N ARG A 182 -12.18 -17.45 -5.78
CA ARG A 182 -11.32 -17.16 -6.93
C ARG A 182 -9.85 -17.01 -6.53
N SER A 183 -9.38 -17.85 -5.61
CA SER A 183 -8.04 -17.81 -4.99
C SER A 183 -6.85 -17.74 -5.96
N ASN A 184 -6.99 -18.18 -7.21
CA ASN A 184 -5.94 -18.14 -8.24
C ASN A 184 -6.22 -17.12 -9.37
N SER A 185 -7.15 -16.17 -9.18
CA SER A 185 -7.47 -15.19 -10.21
C SER A 185 -6.44 -14.05 -10.20
N ASP A 186 -5.80 -13.80 -11.35
CA ASP A 186 -4.90 -12.65 -11.53
C ASP A 186 -5.56 -11.32 -11.14
N PHE A 187 -6.87 -11.21 -11.38
CA PHE A 187 -7.67 -10.05 -10.98
C PHE A 187 -7.66 -9.79 -9.46
N LEU A 188 -7.71 -10.83 -8.63
CA LEU A 188 -7.65 -10.68 -7.17
C LEU A 188 -6.25 -10.38 -6.69
N ASN A 189 -5.24 -11.03 -7.28
CA ASN A 189 -3.84 -10.75 -6.97
C ASN A 189 -3.47 -9.29 -7.26
N ILE A 190 -3.99 -8.70 -8.35
CA ILE A 190 -3.81 -7.28 -8.69
C ILE A 190 -4.54 -6.35 -7.73
N LYS A 191 -5.69 -6.77 -7.17
CA LYS A 191 -6.50 -5.95 -6.26
C LYS A 191 -5.93 -5.93 -4.83
N THR A 192 -5.23 -7.00 -4.42
CA THR A 192 -4.65 -7.17 -3.09
C THR A 192 -3.18 -6.72 -3.00
N ALA A 193 -2.48 -6.62 -4.14
CA ALA A 193 -1.10 -6.13 -4.24
C ALA A 193 -1.03 -4.59 -4.24
#